data_AF-A0A2V5S2V7-F1
#
_entry.id   AF-A0A2V5S2V7-F1
#
_cell.length_a   1.000
_cell.length_b   1.000
_cell.length_c   1.000
_cell.angle_alpha   90.00
_cell.angle_beta   90.00
_cell.angle_gamma   90.00
#
_symmetry.space_group_name_H-M   'P 1'
#
loop_
_entity.id
_entity.type
_entity.pdbx_description
1 polymer ?
#
loop_
_entity_poly.entity_id
_entity_poly.type
_entity_poly.pdbx_seq_one_letter_code
_entity_poly.pdbx_strand_id
1 'polypeptide(L)'
;QVTGDTVLKYSFSTDQGNTWAAPIQINTSGSPVGTLHNNVFAWPVAGDDGRVDIAWYGTPGVAPNPSNGPDSCTGCDWSLWMVQTLNGHAATPTFTAPILASEHFNHRGTMNTLIGGQNGDRTLGDFLQLRMGPNGEAEIGYADSNNIDEASAPHGMFVRQNGGSGLLVASSPVNIPGLAPFNAVSDPTNDGKYEVNGLSSANMPQLDITNSSVSLLTKAPCSAAAPCYQVVMKLNNLSLAPTTAQDPDLDLVWLTQWFVPSTTDLNGGKNFFVYAESFNGAPLQCYAGENAEQVVGGGVSLTYPGATQLPAANCRSTTGHNGTITIDVPLSNVNEPGAIDNRLHEVTASTMTLQQPANTVPPVFGIGGSLFNLIDVAQGYTFDSTVH
;
A
#
# COMPACT_ATOMS: atom_id res chain seq x y z
N GLN A 1 -5.28 30.13 2.18
CA GLN A 1 -4.37 29.95 1.04
C GLN A 1 -2.95 30.01 1.54
N VAL A 2 -2.23 28.90 1.47
CA VAL A 2 -0.78 28.86 1.69
C VAL A 2 -0.08 29.41 0.46
N THR A 3 0.92 30.29 0.63
CA THR A 3 1.73 30.82 -0.47
C THR A 3 3.21 30.52 -0.26
N GLY A 4 3.79 29.80 -1.20
CA GLY A 4 5.20 29.43 -1.23
C GLY A 4 5.42 28.04 -0.64
N ASP A 5 6.69 27.66 -0.59
CA ASP A 5 7.12 26.39 -0.03
C ASP A 5 6.54 26.16 1.38
N THR A 6 6.06 24.95 1.62
CA THR A 6 5.73 24.48 2.97
C THR A 6 6.96 23.80 3.56
N VAL A 7 7.51 24.37 4.64
CA VAL A 7 8.78 23.94 5.24
C VAL A 7 8.56 23.21 6.57
N LEU A 8 9.45 22.26 6.88
CA LEU A 8 9.46 21.59 8.17
C LEU A 8 10.29 22.37 9.19
N LYS A 9 9.73 22.58 10.37
CA LYS A 9 10.44 23.18 11.51
C LYS A 9 10.40 22.26 12.71
N TYR A 10 11.52 22.22 13.44
CA TYR A 10 11.68 21.45 14.66
C TYR A 10 11.97 22.37 15.84
N SER A 11 11.35 22.07 16.96
CA SER A 11 11.63 22.67 18.27
C SER A 11 11.41 21.59 19.33
N PHE A 12 12.05 21.76 20.48
CA PHE A 12 11.97 20.83 21.61
C PHE A 12 11.81 21.59 22.93
N SER A 13 11.33 20.88 23.94
CA SER A 13 11.21 21.35 25.31
C SER A 13 11.85 20.33 26.25
N THR A 14 12.58 20.81 27.26
CA THR A 14 13.19 19.98 28.31
C THR A 14 12.51 20.16 29.67
N ASP A 15 11.42 20.94 29.72
CA ASP A 15 10.73 21.36 30.93
C ASP A 15 9.22 21.13 30.84
N GLN A 16 8.82 20.03 30.18
CA GLN A 16 7.41 19.60 30.03
C GLN A 16 6.53 20.61 29.28
N GLY A 17 7.11 21.30 28.30
CA GLY A 17 6.41 22.23 27.41
C GLY A 17 6.29 23.64 27.95
N ASN A 18 6.93 23.97 29.09
CA ASN A 18 6.90 25.32 29.65
C ASN A 18 7.70 26.31 28.80
N THR A 19 8.85 25.88 28.28
CA THR A 19 9.68 26.64 27.34
C THR A 19 10.10 25.77 26.17
N TRP A 20 10.31 26.42 25.02
CA TRP A 20 10.67 25.79 23.76
C TRP A 20 11.93 26.43 23.20
N ALA A 21 12.78 25.61 22.58
CA ALA A 21 13.90 26.08 21.81
C ALA A 21 13.42 26.94 20.61
N ALA A 22 14.27 27.84 20.13
CA ALA A 22 13.99 28.56 18.89
C ALA A 22 13.79 27.55 17.74
N PRO A 23 12.69 27.62 16.96
CA PRO A 23 12.46 26.67 15.89
C PRO A 23 13.56 26.71 14.84
N ILE A 24 14.09 25.55 14.49
CA ILE A 24 15.05 25.37 13.39
C ILE A 24 14.34 24.79 12.18
N GLN A 25 14.73 25.23 10.99
CA GLN A 25 14.22 24.63 9.76
C GLN A 25 15.01 23.36 9.46
N ILE A 26 14.29 22.25 9.23
CA ILE A 26 14.90 21.00 8.77
C ILE A 26 15.24 21.18 7.28
N ASN A 27 16.46 20.83 6.90
CA ASN A 27 16.88 20.93 5.51
C ASN A 27 16.31 19.77 4.67
N THR A 28 15.40 20.08 3.75
CA THR A 28 14.80 19.12 2.81
C THR A 28 15.44 19.14 1.42
N SER A 29 16.52 19.90 1.21
CA SER A 29 17.20 20.02 -0.09
C SER A 29 18.05 18.81 -0.48
N GLY A 30 18.33 17.92 0.48
CA GLY A 30 19.21 16.76 0.30
C GLY A 30 18.50 15.49 -0.18
N SER A 31 17.22 15.55 -0.58
CA SER A 31 16.50 14.36 -1.02
C SER A 31 17.05 13.84 -2.37
N PRO A 32 16.90 12.54 -2.69
CA PRO A 32 17.29 11.99 -3.99
C PRO A 32 16.59 12.64 -5.20
N VAL A 33 15.44 13.29 -4.98
CA VAL A 33 14.64 13.97 -6.03
C VAL A 33 14.81 15.50 -6.00
N GLY A 34 15.82 16.00 -5.29
CA GLY A 34 16.12 17.43 -5.18
C GLY A 34 15.48 18.09 -3.96
N THR A 35 15.12 19.37 -4.08
CA THR A 35 14.51 20.10 -2.96
C THR A 35 13.03 19.79 -2.87
N LEU A 36 12.59 19.32 -1.70
CA LEU A 36 11.16 19.16 -1.41
C LEU A 36 10.58 20.53 -1.05
N HIS A 37 9.90 21.14 -2.03
CA HIS A 37 9.28 22.46 -1.93
C HIS A 37 8.01 22.44 -1.09
N ASN A 38 7.28 21.32 -1.09
CA ASN A 38 6.08 21.17 -0.30
C ASN A 38 6.18 19.97 0.63
N ASN A 39 5.86 20.18 1.91
CA ASN A 39 5.98 19.21 3.00
C ASN A 39 4.79 19.38 3.95
N VAL A 40 3.94 18.36 4.05
CA VAL A 40 2.66 18.43 4.77
C VAL A 40 2.44 17.19 5.65
N PHE A 41 1.52 17.30 6.60
CA PHE A 41 1.11 16.21 7.50
C PHE A 41 2.25 15.58 8.31
N ALA A 42 3.23 16.39 8.74
CA ALA A 42 4.36 15.88 9.50
C ALA A 42 3.93 15.22 10.82
N TRP A 43 4.45 14.01 11.07
CA TRP A 43 4.18 13.20 12.25
C TRP A 43 5.50 12.81 12.93
N PRO A 44 5.80 13.32 14.13
CA PRO A 44 7.00 12.95 14.89
C PRO A 44 6.76 11.75 15.83
N VAL A 45 7.82 10.99 16.11
CA VAL A 45 7.90 10.06 17.24
C VAL A 45 9.30 10.14 17.87
N ALA A 46 9.37 10.01 19.20
CA ALA A 46 10.62 10.10 19.96
C ALA A 46 10.90 8.81 20.73
N GLY A 47 12.18 8.49 20.89
CA GLY A 47 12.65 7.38 21.73
C GLY A 47 13.55 7.88 22.86
N ASP A 48 14.77 7.36 22.92
CA ASP A 48 15.78 7.81 23.89
C ASP A 48 16.18 9.28 23.67
N ASP A 49 16.84 9.86 24.67
CA ASP A 49 17.21 11.29 24.69
C ASP A 49 17.85 11.76 23.37
N GLY A 50 17.26 12.81 22.78
CA GLY A 50 17.69 13.38 21.51
C GLY A 50 17.35 12.56 20.26
N ARG A 51 16.70 11.40 20.35
CA ARG A 51 16.36 10.57 19.19
C ARG A 51 14.91 10.79 18.76
N VAL A 52 14.71 11.32 17.56
CA VAL A 52 13.39 11.63 16.99
C VAL A 52 13.36 11.28 15.51
N ASP A 53 12.33 10.55 15.11
CA ASP A 53 11.95 10.34 13.71
C ASP A 53 10.76 11.25 13.37
N ILE A 54 10.74 11.77 12.16
CA ILE A 54 9.66 12.61 11.64
C ILE A 54 9.33 12.10 10.25
N ALA A 55 8.10 11.66 10.03
CA ALA A 55 7.57 11.28 8.71
C ALA A 55 6.63 12.36 8.18
N TRP A 56 6.56 12.54 6.86
CA TRP A 56 5.66 13.50 6.21
C TRP A 56 5.44 13.13 4.74
N TYR A 57 4.44 13.74 4.11
CA TYR A 57 4.32 13.70 2.65
C TYR A 57 5.00 14.91 2.02
N GLY A 58 5.84 14.66 1.03
CA GLY A 58 6.66 15.69 0.40
C GLY A 58 6.78 15.54 -1.11
N THR A 59 6.94 16.67 -1.80
CA THR A 59 7.11 16.72 -3.26
C THR A 59 8.13 17.79 -3.67
N PRO A 60 8.94 17.54 -4.73
CA PRO A 60 9.75 18.58 -5.36
C PRO A 60 8.92 19.51 -6.26
N GLY A 61 7.64 19.22 -6.48
CA GLY A 61 6.80 20.07 -7.31
C GLY A 61 6.55 21.44 -6.67
N VAL A 62 6.60 22.47 -7.50
CA VAL A 62 6.32 23.86 -7.14
C VAL A 62 4.94 24.22 -7.65
N ALA A 63 4.07 24.67 -6.76
CA ALA A 63 2.73 25.09 -7.14
C ALA A 63 2.76 26.40 -7.95
N PRO A 64 1.85 26.59 -8.92
CA PRO A 64 1.88 27.71 -9.86
C PRO A 64 1.48 29.04 -9.19
N ASN A 65 2.14 30.12 -9.58
CA ASN A 65 1.82 31.48 -9.13
C ASN A 65 0.44 31.93 -9.64
N PRO A 66 -0.41 32.57 -8.81
CA PRO A 66 -0.16 33.06 -7.44
C PRO A 66 -0.43 32.05 -6.32
N SER A 67 -0.99 30.89 -6.65
CA SER A 67 -1.36 29.85 -5.69
C SER A 67 -0.19 28.90 -5.44
N ASN A 68 0.81 29.38 -4.71
CA ASN A 68 2.08 28.68 -4.51
C ASN A 68 2.04 27.60 -3.40
N GLY A 69 0.89 27.02 -3.07
CA GLY A 69 0.74 26.03 -1.98
C GLY A 69 0.37 24.62 -2.48
N PRO A 70 0.48 23.60 -1.61
CA PRO A 70 0.08 22.21 -1.91
C PRO A 70 -1.31 22.07 -2.55
N ASP A 71 -2.26 22.91 -2.12
CA ASP A 71 -3.65 22.92 -2.59
C ASP A 71 -3.81 23.31 -4.08
N SER A 72 -2.73 23.68 -4.77
CA SER A 72 -2.77 24.16 -6.16
C SER A 72 -1.75 23.48 -7.07
N CYS A 73 -1.03 22.47 -6.57
CA CYS A 73 -0.09 21.72 -7.38
C CYS A 73 -0.75 20.52 -8.10
N THR A 74 -1.50 20.78 -9.16
CA THR A 74 -2.28 19.74 -9.86
C THR A 74 -1.48 18.62 -10.54
N GLY A 75 -0.15 18.75 -10.62
CA GLY A 75 0.74 17.74 -11.21
C GLY A 75 1.92 17.39 -10.31
N CYS A 76 1.81 17.67 -9.00
CA CYS A 76 2.81 17.24 -8.03
C CYS A 76 2.68 15.74 -7.77
N ASP A 77 3.83 15.06 -7.77
CA ASP A 77 3.95 13.68 -7.30
C ASP A 77 4.48 13.71 -5.86
N TRP A 78 3.71 13.15 -4.94
CA TRP A 78 4.00 13.18 -3.51
C TRP A 78 4.46 11.82 -3.05
N SER A 79 5.49 11.78 -2.20
CA SER A 79 6.00 10.55 -1.60
C SER A 79 5.99 10.65 -0.09
N LEU A 80 6.05 9.50 0.58
CA LEU A 80 6.30 9.42 2.01
C LEU A 80 7.80 9.58 2.27
N TRP A 81 8.15 10.54 3.12
CA TRP A 81 9.52 10.84 3.50
C TRP A 81 9.72 10.72 5.01
N MET A 82 10.95 10.46 5.44
CA MET A 82 11.37 10.49 6.83
C MET A 82 12.71 11.21 7.02
N VAL A 83 12.89 11.84 8.17
CA VAL A 83 14.19 12.31 8.69
C VAL A 83 14.36 11.81 10.10
N GLN A 84 15.61 11.63 10.50
CA GLN A 84 15.97 11.27 11.86
C GLN A 84 16.98 12.26 12.43
N THR A 85 16.82 12.61 13.69
CA THR A 85 17.88 13.22 14.51
C THR A 85 18.22 12.28 15.67
N LEU A 86 19.52 12.21 16.01
CA LEU A 86 20.03 11.47 17.17
C LEU A 86 20.52 12.40 18.28
N ASN A 87 20.38 13.72 18.09
CA ASN A 87 20.83 14.77 18.99
C ASN A 87 19.83 15.94 19.02
N GLY A 88 18.53 15.63 19.00
CA GLY A 88 17.40 16.57 18.97
C GLY A 88 17.43 17.64 20.06
N HIS A 89 18.08 17.37 21.20
CA HIS A 89 18.23 18.33 22.30
C HIS A 89 19.54 19.15 22.25
N ALA A 90 20.39 18.96 21.25
CA ALA A 90 21.58 19.77 21.08
C ALA A 90 21.22 21.24 20.80
N ALA A 91 22.15 22.17 21.06
CA ALA A 91 21.97 23.58 20.69
C ALA A 91 21.80 23.76 19.16
N THR A 92 22.39 22.86 18.38
CA THR A 92 22.22 22.74 16.93
C THR A 92 21.96 21.28 16.56
N PRO A 93 20.70 20.81 16.62
CA PRO A 93 20.35 19.46 16.21
C PRO A 93 20.72 19.20 14.76
N THR A 94 21.15 17.98 14.46
CA THR A 94 21.46 17.53 13.09
C THR A 94 20.45 16.48 12.66
N PHE A 95 20.03 16.54 11.41
CA PHE A 95 19.09 15.60 10.79
C PHE A 95 19.77 14.86 9.64
N THR A 96 19.31 13.64 9.36
CA THR A 96 19.61 12.97 8.09
C THR A 96 19.10 13.80 6.91
N ALA A 97 19.62 13.51 5.71
CA ALA A 97 18.90 13.89 4.50
C ALA A 97 17.51 13.21 4.48
N PRO A 98 16.51 13.75 3.76
CA PRO A 98 15.23 13.07 3.57
C PRO A 98 15.42 11.65 3.00
N ILE A 99 14.88 10.68 3.72
CA ILE A 99 14.84 9.27 3.37
C ILE A 99 13.50 9.01 2.69
N LEU A 100 13.51 8.51 1.46
CA LEU A 100 12.30 8.06 0.77
C LEU A 100 11.83 6.77 1.44
N ALA A 101 10.63 6.78 2.01
CA ALA A 101 10.09 5.66 2.79
C ALA A 101 9.07 4.82 2.01
N SER A 102 8.31 5.41 1.09
CA SER A 102 7.43 4.68 0.16
C SER A 102 8.20 4.09 -1.03
N GLU A 103 7.69 3.01 -1.64
CA GLU A 103 8.32 2.38 -2.81
C GLU A 103 8.30 3.28 -4.05
N HIS A 104 7.27 4.13 -4.16
CA HIS A 104 7.07 5.12 -5.22
C HIS A 104 6.40 6.40 -4.67
N PHE A 105 6.09 7.36 -5.54
CA PHE A 105 5.18 8.45 -5.16
C PHE A 105 3.78 7.84 -4.95
N ASN A 106 3.12 8.20 -3.86
CA ASN A 106 1.88 7.57 -3.39
C ASN A 106 0.62 8.42 -3.64
N HIS A 107 0.78 9.59 -4.27
CA HIS A 107 -0.33 10.43 -4.74
C HIS A 107 0.14 11.42 -5.80
N ARG A 108 -0.76 11.71 -6.73
CA ARG A 108 -0.57 12.72 -7.76
C ARG A 108 -1.68 13.75 -7.69
N GLY A 109 -1.30 15.01 -7.66
CA GLY A 109 -2.25 16.12 -7.69
C GLY A 109 -2.06 17.10 -6.54
N THR A 110 -3.12 17.86 -6.27
CA THR A 110 -3.13 18.84 -5.18
C THR A 110 -3.24 18.13 -3.85
N MET A 111 -2.62 18.64 -2.78
CA MET A 111 -2.92 18.15 -1.42
C MET A 111 -3.44 19.26 -0.53
N ASN A 112 -4.45 18.95 0.28
CA ASN A 112 -5.06 19.86 1.23
C ASN A 112 -4.15 20.08 2.44
N THR A 113 -3.97 21.34 2.84
CA THR A 113 -3.13 21.73 3.97
C THR A 113 -3.87 22.02 5.28
N LEU A 114 -5.16 22.40 5.24
CA LEU A 114 -5.89 22.94 6.40
C LEU A 114 -7.40 22.60 6.36
N ILE A 115 -7.99 22.34 7.52
CA ILE A 115 -9.45 22.14 7.66
C ILE A 115 -10.18 23.49 7.55
N GLY A 116 -11.21 23.60 6.70
CA GLY A 116 -12.21 24.67 6.79
C GLY A 116 -12.23 25.75 5.70
N GLY A 117 -11.71 25.51 4.49
CA GLY A 117 -12.02 26.39 3.35
C GLY A 117 -11.04 26.41 2.16
N GLN A 118 -10.58 25.26 1.65
CA GLN A 118 -9.64 25.19 0.52
C GLN A 118 -9.96 24.06 -0.48
N ASN A 119 -9.37 24.16 -1.68
CA ASN A 119 -9.74 23.44 -2.92
C ASN A 119 -8.80 22.26 -3.29
N GLY A 120 -8.16 21.62 -2.31
CA GLY A 120 -7.20 20.52 -2.53
C GLY A 120 -7.73 19.14 -2.13
N ASP A 121 -7.11 18.09 -2.64
CA ASP A 121 -7.41 16.70 -2.30
C ASP A 121 -7.01 16.38 -0.85
N ARG A 122 -7.87 15.68 -0.11
CA ARG A 122 -7.62 15.32 1.30
C ARG A 122 -7.45 13.81 1.50
N THR A 123 -7.41 13.05 0.42
CA THR A 123 -7.52 11.60 0.41
C THR A 123 -6.40 10.94 1.21
N LEU A 124 -5.19 11.53 1.24
CA LEU A 124 -4.09 11.02 2.06
C LEU A 124 -4.06 11.49 3.53
N GLY A 125 -4.68 12.63 3.82
CA GLY A 125 -4.37 13.42 5.02
C GLY A 125 -4.75 12.76 6.34
N ASP A 126 -5.75 11.86 6.33
CA ASP A 126 -6.28 11.22 7.53
C ASP A 126 -5.58 9.88 7.87
N PHE A 127 -4.66 9.39 7.02
CA PHE A 127 -4.06 8.06 7.15
C PHE A 127 -2.62 8.03 7.69
N LEU A 128 -1.87 9.14 7.60
CA LEU A 128 -0.45 9.14 8.00
C LEU A 128 -0.29 9.05 9.53
N GLN A 129 0.34 7.97 9.99
CA GLN A 129 0.74 7.78 11.37
C GLN A 129 2.13 7.16 11.46
N LEU A 130 3.03 7.82 12.18
CA LEU A 130 4.32 7.23 12.56
C LEU A 130 4.27 6.76 14.03
N ARG A 131 4.78 5.56 14.27
CA ARG A 131 5.03 4.97 15.58
C ARG A 131 6.45 4.41 15.65
N MET A 132 6.91 4.19 16.87
CA MET A 132 8.16 3.52 17.15
C MET A 132 7.86 2.06 17.51
N GLY A 133 8.47 1.14 16.78
CA GLY A 133 8.42 -0.29 17.08
C GLY A 133 9.25 -0.66 18.31
N PRO A 134 9.19 -1.92 18.75
CA PRO A 134 9.82 -2.37 20.00
C PRO A 134 11.36 -2.33 19.99
N ASN A 135 12.00 -2.23 18.81
CA ASN A 135 13.45 -2.10 18.65
C ASN A 135 13.88 -0.66 18.32
N GLY A 136 12.98 0.32 18.42
CA GLY A 136 13.26 1.70 18.06
C GLY A 136 13.21 1.99 16.57
N GLU A 137 12.70 1.07 15.76
CA GLU A 137 12.45 1.23 14.34
C GLU A 137 11.23 2.11 14.06
N ALA A 138 11.24 2.86 12.96
CA ALA A 138 10.06 3.55 12.48
C ALA A 138 9.04 2.56 11.88
N GLU A 139 7.77 2.69 12.28
CA GLU A 139 6.62 1.99 11.72
C GLU A 139 5.61 3.04 11.23
N ILE A 140 5.36 3.09 9.93
CA ILE A 140 4.57 4.15 9.31
C ILE A 140 3.37 3.54 8.59
N GLY A 141 2.17 3.84 9.09
CA GLY A 141 0.93 3.68 8.33
C GLY A 141 0.72 4.92 7.46
N TYR A 142 0.38 4.70 6.19
CA TYR A 142 0.11 5.77 5.21
C TYR A 142 -0.97 5.31 4.22
N ALA A 143 -1.23 6.13 3.21
CA ALA A 143 -2.18 5.82 2.15
C ALA A 143 -1.52 5.97 0.77
N ASP A 144 -1.86 5.07 -0.15
CA ASP A 144 -1.53 5.19 -1.58
C ASP A 144 -2.80 5.37 -2.41
N SER A 145 -2.89 6.49 -3.11
CA SER A 145 -4.06 6.87 -3.89
C SER A 145 -3.89 6.65 -5.39
N ASN A 146 -2.83 5.97 -5.85
CA ASN A 146 -2.57 5.77 -7.28
C ASN A 146 -3.52 4.73 -7.91
N ASN A 147 -4.79 5.10 -8.06
CA ASN A 147 -5.84 4.19 -8.51
C ASN A 147 -7.06 4.92 -9.12
N ILE A 148 -8.00 4.21 -9.75
CA ILE A 148 -9.16 4.83 -10.42
C ILE A 148 -10.05 5.69 -9.49
N ASP A 149 -10.08 5.38 -8.19
CA ASP A 149 -10.89 6.02 -7.14
C ASP A 149 -10.04 6.92 -6.23
N GLU A 150 -8.95 7.47 -6.77
CA GLU A 150 -7.97 8.32 -6.09
C GLU A 150 -8.60 9.36 -5.15
N ALA A 151 -9.73 9.96 -5.52
CA ALA A 151 -10.37 11.05 -4.80
C ALA A 151 -11.14 10.63 -3.52
N SER A 152 -11.30 9.33 -3.27
CA SER A 152 -12.13 8.84 -2.16
C SER A 152 -11.66 7.53 -1.54
N ALA A 153 -11.00 6.64 -2.28
CA ALA A 153 -10.63 5.30 -1.82
C ALA A 153 -9.12 5.03 -1.98
N PRO A 154 -8.26 5.63 -1.15
CA PRO A 154 -6.85 5.26 -1.14
C PRO A 154 -6.65 3.92 -0.43
N HIS A 155 -5.61 3.20 -0.81
CA HIS A 155 -5.23 1.96 -0.14
C HIS A 155 -4.41 2.28 1.12
N GLY A 156 -4.80 1.73 2.26
CA GLY A 156 -3.99 1.81 3.47
C GLY A 156 -2.72 0.96 3.35
N MET A 157 -1.56 1.59 3.53
CA MET A 157 -0.25 0.98 3.38
C MET A 157 0.57 1.04 4.67
N PHE A 158 1.58 0.18 4.76
CA PHE A 158 2.47 0.10 5.92
C PHE A 158 3.91 -0.14 5.49
N VAL A 159 4.82 0.67 6.03
CA VAL A 159 6.28 0.47 5.90
C VAL A 159 6.93 0.42 7.26
N ARG A 160 7.98 -0.40 7.37
CA ARG A 160 8.79 -0.56 8.58
C ARG A 160 10.25 -0.38 8.25
N GLN A 161 10.93 0.43 9.04
CA GLN A 161 12.38 0.58 8.95
C GLN A 161 13.04 -0.77 9.20
N ASN A 162 13.84 -1.23 8.23
CA ASN A 162 14.51 -2.52 8.28
C ASN A 162 16.01 -2.42 8.61
N GLY A 163 16.56 -1.20 8.63
CA GLY A 163 17.99 -0.95 8.84
C GLY A 163 18.31 0.50 9.23
N GLY A 164 19.56 0.74 9.59
CA GLY A 164 20.05 2.07 9.97
C GLY A 164 19.89 2.37 11.46
N SER A 165 19.97 3.64 11.83
CA SER A 165 19.88 4.05 13.23
C SER A 165 18.43 3.97 13.74
N GLY A 166 18.24 3.37 14.91
CA GLY A 166 16.95 3.37 15.63
C GLY A 166 16.88 4.41 16.76
N LEU A 167 15.66 4.64 17.23
CA LEU A 167 15.32 5.55 18.32
C LEU A 167 15.64 5.02 19.72
N LEU A 168 15.88 3.73 19.88
CA LEU A 168 16.36 3.12 21.13
C LEU A 168 17.85 2.84 21.01
N VAL A 169 18.66 3.44 21.89
CA VAL A 169 20.12 3.27 21.93
C VAL A 169 20.50 1.79 22.07
N ALA A 170 19.76 1.04 22.89
CA ALA A 170 20.03 -0.36 23.17
C ALA A 170 19.86 -1.28 21.95
N SER A 171 19.05 -0.87 20.97
CA SER A 171 18.68 -1.66 19.79
C SER A 171 19.12 -1.01 18.48
N SER A 172 20.05 -0.05 18.55
CA SER A 172 20.59 0.69 17.40
C SER A 172 21.97 0.14 17.00
N PRO A 173 22.21 -0.21 15.73
CA PRO A 173 21.32 -0.05 14.58
C PRO A 173 20.18 -1.06 14.56
N VAL A 174 19.05 -0.64 13.99
CA VAL A 174 17.94 -1.52 13.65
C VAL A 174 18.43 -2.55 12.64
N ASN A 175 18.02 -3.81 12.82
CA ASN A 175 18.27 -4.88 11.87
C ASN A 175 17.10 -5.87 11.92
N ILE A 176 16.14 -5.67 11.02
CA ILE A 176 14.93 -6.51 10.95
C ILE A 176 14.96 -7.27 9.62
N PRO A 177 15.27 -8.58 9.63
CA PRO A 177 15.38 -9.37 8.41
C PRO A 177 14.01 -9.60 7.76
N GLY A 178 14.00 -9.82 6.44
CA GLY A 178 12.81 -10.28 5.69
C GLY A 178 11.82 -9.19 5.25
N LEU A 179 12.14 -7.90 5.41
CA LEU A 179 11.19 -6.82 5.11
C LEU A 179 11.19 -6.30 3.66
N ALA A 180 12.07 -6.78 2.78
CA ALA A 180 12.09 -6.38 1.36
C ALA A 180 12.07 -7.60 0.42
N PRO A 181 11.02 -8.44 0.46
CA PRO A 181 10.88 -9.55 -0.46
C PRO A 181 10.74 -9.06 -1.90
N PHE A 182 11.31 -9.82 -2.84
CA PHE A 182 11.15 -9.61 -4.28
C PHE A 182 10.58 -10.86 -4.92
N ASN A 183 9.64 -10.68 -5.84
CA ASN A 183 9.01 -11.72 -6.67
C ASN A 183 8.23 -12.81 -5.91
N ALA A 184 8.49 -13.03 -4.62
CA ALA A 184 7.80 -13.98 -3.78
C ALA A 184 7.96 -13.66 -2.30
N VAL A 185 7.00 -14.14 -1.51
CA VAL A 185 6.98 -14.01 -0.04
C VAL A 185 6.40 -15.29 0.58
N SER A 186 6.97 -15.73 1.71
CA SER A 186 6.35 -16.76 2.54
C SER A 186 5.46 -16.10 3.58
N ASP A 187 4.35 -16.75 3.89
CA ASP A 187 3.43 -16.28 4.91
C ASP A 187 3.44 -17.24 6.12
N PRO A 188 3.23 -16.76 7.35
CA PRO A 188 2.98 -17.63 8.49
C PRO A 188 1.77 -18.56 8.24
N THR A 189 1.55 -19.50 9.14
CA THR A 189 0.40 -20.42 9.02
C THR A 189 -0.46 -20.25 10.25
N ASN A 190 -1.75 -20.61 10.14
CA ASN A 190 -2.74 -20.56 11.21
C ASN A 190 -3.22 -19.15 11.59
N ASP A 191 -3.17 -18.22 10.64
CA ASP A 191 -3.62 -16.83 10.73
C ASP A 191 -4.77 -16.48 9.76
N GLY A 192 -5.11 -17.35 8.80
CA GLY A 192 -6.34 -17.23 8.00
C GLY A 192 -7.60 -17.34 8.85
N LYS A 193 -8.09 -16.21 9.38
CA LYS A 193 -9.19 -16.16 10.36
C LYS A 193 -10.23 -15.13 9.98
N TYR A 194 -11.47 -15.49 10.28
CA TYR A 194 -12.56 -14.53 10.21
C TYR A 194 -12.62 -13.72 11.51
N GLU A 195 -12.48 -12.41 11.38
CA GLU A 195 -12.44 -11.46 12.48
C GLU A 195 -13.64 -10.51 12.40
N VAL A 196 -14.55 -10.56 13.37
CA VAL A 196 -15.74 -9.69 13.40
C VAL A 196 -16.18 -9.38 14.83
N ASN A 197 -16.53 -8.12 15.10
CA ASN A 197 -17.04 -7.68 16.42
C ASN A 197 -16.14 -8.08 17.60
N GLY A 198 -14.82 -8.12 17.40
CA GLY A 198 -13.84 -8.53 18.42
C GLY A 198 -13.79 -10.04 18.69
N LEU A 199 -14.38 -10.86 17.81
CA LEU A 199 -14.30 -12.32 17.84
C LEU A 199 -13.44 -12.81 16.67
N SER A 200 -12.55 -13.74 16.99
CA SER A 200 -11.68 -14.44 16.04
C SER A 200 -12.16 -15.87 15.86
N SER A 201 -12.34 -16.31 14.63
CA SER A 201 -12.64 -17.72 14.34
C SER A 201 -11.37 -18.60 14.49
N ALA A 202 -11.54 -19.92 14.43
CA ALA A 202 -10.40 -20.81 14.22
C ALA A 202 -9.82 -20.60 12.80
N ASN A 203 -8.60 -21.08 12.57
CA ASN A 203 -8.00 -21.05 11.24
C ASN A 203 -8.94 -21.67 10.17
N MET A 204 -8.98 -21.07 8.99
CA MET A 204 -9.67 -21.53 7.78
C MET A 204 -8.59 -21.97 6.76
N PRO A 205 -8.12 -23.23 6.79
CA PRO A 205 -6.93 -23.65 6.05
C PRO A 205 -6.99 -23.47 4.52
N GLN A 206 -8.20 -23.36 3.97
CA GLN A 206 -8.42 -23.10 2.55
C GLN A 206 -8.22 -21.63 2.15
N LEU A 207 -8.17 -20.72 3.13
CA LEU A 207 -7.92 -19.29 2.98
C LEU A 207 -6.61 -18.85 3.67
N ASP A 208 -5.98 -19.74 4.44
CA ASP A 208 -4.66 -19.55 5.07
C ASP A 208 -3.56 -19.61 4.00
N ILE A 209 -2.99 -18.44 3.68
CA ILE A 209 -1.91 -18.26 2.71
C ILE A 209 -0.62 -18.78 3.32
N THR A 210 0.23 -19.40 2.52
CA THR A 210 1.56 -19.85 2.96
C THR A 210 2.67 -19.31 2.06
N ASN A 211 2.33 -18.90 0.84
CA ASN A 211 3.24 -18.29 -0.10
C ASN A 211 2.49 -17.54 -1.20
N SER A 212 3.03 -16.40 -1.61
CA SER A 212 2.62 -15.67 -2.80
C SER A 212 3.85 -15.44 -3.69
N SER A 213 3.66 -15.49 -5.01
CA SER A 213 4.72 -15.14 -5.97
C SER A 213 4.16 -14.65 -7.30
N VAL A 214 4.93 -13.79 -7.96
CA VAL A 214 4.71 -13.33 -9.33
C VAL A 214 5.95 -13.63 -10.16
N SER A 215 5.73 -14.11 -11.38
CA SER A 215 6.77 -14.28 -12.39
C SER A 215 6.32 -13.81 -13.76
N LEU A 216 7.25 -13.46 -14.65
CA LEU A 216 6.94 -13.11 -16.03
C LEU A 216 7.04 -14.35 -16.93
N LEU A 217 5.95 -14.68 -17.61
CA LEU A 217 5.91 -15.74 -18.61
C LEU A 217 6.00 -15.16 -20.03
N THR A 218 7.01 -15.63 -20.75
CA THR A 218 7.24 -15.32 -22.18
C THR A 218 7.12 -16.58 -23.06
N LYS A 219 6.62 -17.68 -22.51
CA LYS A 219 6.42 -18.97 -23.16
C LYS A 219 5.02 -19.50 -22.88
N ALA A 220 4.62 -20.56 -23.59
CA ALA A 220 3.31 -21.17 -23.50
C ALA A 220 2.88 -21.40 -22.03
N PRO A 221 1.62 -21.06 -21.65
CA PRO A 221 0.51 -20.68 -22.53
C PRO A 221 0.59 -19.25 -23.09
N CYS A 222 1.54 -18.43 -22.64
CA CYS A 222 1.80 -17.07 -23.14
C CYS A 222 2.87 -17.08 -24.24
N SER A 223 3.38 -15.91 -24.62
CA SER A 223 4.46 -15.82 -25.61
C SER A 223 5.31 -14.57 -25.43
N ALA A 224 6.45 -14.48 -26.11
CA ALA A 224 7.26 -13.26 -26.09
C ALA A 224 6.52 -12.05 -26.70
N ALA A 225 5.60 -12.27 -27.64
CA ALA A 225 4.80 -11.21 -28.26
C ALA A 225 3.55 -10.84 -27.44
N ALA A 226 3.11 -11.73 -26.56
CA ALA A 226 1.98 -11.55 -25.66
C ALA A 226 2.32 -12.20 -24.31
N PRO A 227 3.18 -11.55 -23.50
CA PRO A 227 3.60 -12.07 -22.20
C PRO A 227 2.46 -12.00 -21.18
N CYS A 228 2.63 -12.77 -20.11
CA CYS A 228 1.72 -12.76 -18.96
C CYS A 228 2.49 -12.66 -17.65
N TYR A 229 1.86 -12.12 -16.62
CA TYR A 229 2.25 -12.41 -15.25
C TYR A 229 1.68 -13.77 -14.85
N GLN A 230 2.50 -14.65 -14.27
CA GLN A 230 2.01 -15.82 -13.55
C GLN A 230 1.99 -15.49 -12.07
N VAL A 231 0.78 -15.42 -11.53
CA VAL A 231 0.51 -15.23 -10.11
C VAL A 231 0.25 -16.59 -9.48
N VAL A 232 0.99 -16.92 -8.42
CA VAL A 232 0.84 -18.18 -7.69
C VAL A 232 0.59 -17.88 -6.22
N MET A 233 -0.51 -18.41 -5.70
CA MET A 233 -0.82 -18.43 -4.28
C MET A 233 -0.81 -19.88 -3.78
N LYS A 234 -0.11 -20.16 -2.68
CA LYS A 234 -0.16 -21.45 -2.01
C LYS A 234 -0.91 -21.31 -0.69
N LEU A 235 -1.76 -22.28 -0.41
CA LEU A 235 -2.64 -22.30 0.75
C LEU A 235 -2.30 -23.50 1.64
N ASN A 236 -2.55 -23.38 2.93
CA ASN A 236 -2.31 -24.45 3.91
C ASN A 236 -3.02 -25.75 3.50
N ASN A 237 -4.30 -25.66 3.12
CA ASN A 237 -5.07 -26.77 2.57
C ASN A 237 -6.23 -26.27 1.69
N LEU A 238 -6.01 -26.18 0.38
CA LEU A 238 -6.97 -25.63 -0.56
C LEU A 238 -8.20 -26.55 -0.71
N SER A 239 -9.35 -26.03 -0.29
CA SER A 239 -10.69 -26.54 -0.58
C SER A 239 -11.50 -25.40 -1.20
N LEU A 240 -12.40 -25.73 -2.13
CA LEU A 240 -13.29 -24.75 -2.75
C LEU A 240 -14.59 -24.55 -1.94
N ALA A 241 -14.87 -25.45 -0.99
CA ALA A 241 -16.08 -25.36 -0.17
C ALA A 241 -15.91 -24.34 0.97
N PRO A 242 -16.88 -23.43 1.17
CA PRO A 242 -16.85 -22.48 2.28
C PRO A 242 -17.06 -23.17 3.63
N THR A 243 -16.47 -22.61 4.70
CA THR A 243 -16.68 -23.07 6.08
C THR A 243 -17.74 -22.24 6.79
N THR A 244 -19.01 -22.44 6.38
CA THR A 244 -20.16 -21.62 6.80
C THR A 244 -20.49 -21.64 8.31
N ALA A 245 -19.85 -22.53 9.07
CA ALA A 245 -19.92 -22.54 10.52
C ALA A 245 -19.05 -21.46 11.19
N GLN A 246 -18.00 -20.97 10.51
CA GLN A 246 -17.11 -19.91 10.99
C GLN A 246 -17.54 -18.54 10.43
N ASP A 247 -17.90 -18.48 9.16
CA ASP A 247 -18.27 -17.27 8.43
C ASP A 247 -19.47 -17.60 7.53
N PRO A 248 -20.62 -16.91 7.63
CA PRO A 248 -21.82 -17.23 6.84
C PRO A 248 -21.67 -17.04 5.32
N ASP A 249 -20.62 -16.38 4.86
CA ASP A 249 -20.40 -16.06 3.46
C ASP A 249 -20.12 -17.30 2.60
N LEU A 250 -20.57 -17.27 1.34
CA LEU A 250 -20.60 -18.44 0.46
C LEU A 250 -19.54 -18.41 -0.64
N ASP A 251 -19.04 -17.22 -0.96
CA ASP A 251 -18.01 -17.02 -1.97
C ASP A 251 -16.64 -17.00 -1.32
N LEU A 252 -15.71 -17.77 -1.87
CA LEU A 252 -14.31 -17.75 -1.48
C LEU A 252 -13.50 -17.07 -2.58
N VAL A 253 -12.69 -16.08 -2.22
CA VAL A 253 -11.86 -15.32 -3.16
C VAL A 253 -10.40 -15.37 -2.75
N TRP A 254 -9.53 -15.67 -3.71
CA TRP A 254 -8.08 -15.67 -3.58
C TRP A 254 -7.51 -14.60 -4.50
N LEU A 255 -7.12 -13.47 -3.93
CA LEU A 255 -6.80 -12.24 -4.66
C LEU A 255 -5.32 -11.89 -4.54
N THR A 256 -4.77 -11.31 -5.60
CA THR A 256 -3.47 -10.63 -5.57
C THR A 256 -3.60 -9.30 -6.27
N GLN A 257 -3.27 -8.21 -5.57
CA GLN A 257 -3.28 -6.84 -6.07
C GLN A 257 -1.87 -6.25 -6.16
N TRP A 258 -1.69 -5.20 -6.96
CA TRP A 258 -0.45 -4.45 -7.08
C TRP A 258 -0.65 -3.06 -7.71
N PHE A 259 0.27 -2.16 -7.41
CA PHE A 259 0.31 -0.83 -8.02
C PHE A 259 1.21 -0.77 -9.25
N VAL A 260 0.79 0.04 -10.21
CA VAL A 260 1.58 0.49 -11.36
C VAL A 260 1.49 2.03 -11.45
N PRO A 261 2.40 2.77 -10.78
CA PRO A 261 2.39 4.22 -10.74
C PRO A 261 2.77 4.85 -12.09
N SER A 262 2.16 5.99 -12.44
CA SER A 262 2.27 6.70 -13.71
C SER A 262 2.18 8.21 -13.52
N THR A 263 3.21 8.95 -13.92
CA THR A 263 3.20 10.42 -13.87
C THR A 263 2.36 11.05 -15.00
N THR A 264 1.81 10.23 -15.89
CA THR A 264 0.96 10.71 -17.00
C THR A 264 -0.51 10.34 -16.84
N ASP A 265 -0.83 9.37 -15.97
CA ASP A 265 -2.19 9.15 -15.51
C ASP A 265 -2.61 10.33 -14.59
N LEU A 266 -3.86 10.76 -14.70
CA LEU A 266 -4.37 11.86 -13.86
C LEU A 266 -4.53 11.43 -12.39
N ASN A 267 -4.74 10.13 -12.16
CA ASN A 267 -4.90 9.55 -10.84
C ASN A 267 -3.58 9.02 -10.27
N GLY A 268 -2.44 9.27 -10.94
CA GLY A 268 -1.12 8.84 -10.48
C GLY A 268 -0.78 7.38 -10.75
N GLY A 269 -1.70 6.58 -11.27
CA GLY A 269 -1.45 5.20 -11.66
C GLY A 269 -2.65 4.29 -11.55
N LYS A 270 -2.37 3.00 -11.44
CA LYS A 270 -3.35 1.91 -11.43
C LYS A 270 -3.11 0.97 -10.26
N ASN A 271 -4.17 0.55 -9.59
CA ASN A 271 -4.15 -0.57 -8.65
C ASN A 271 -4.89 -1.76 -9.29
N PHE A 272 -4.10 -2.61 -9.95
CA PHE A 272 -4.62 -3.79 -10.62
C PHE A 272 -4.74 -4.96 -9.65
N PHE A 273 -5.61 -5.90 -10.00
CA PHE A 273 -5.69 -7.17 -9.31
C PHE A 273 -5.97 -8.32 -10.26
N VAL A 274 -5.71 -9.52 -9.76
CA VAL A 274 -6.28 -10.77 -10.25
C VAL A 274 -6.83 -11.56 -9.07
N TYR A 275 -7.91 -12.30 -9.27
CA TYR A 275 -8.37 -13.28 -8.30
C TYR A 275 -8.91 -14.55 -8.94
N ALA A 276 -8.96 -15.61 -8.14
CA ALA A 276 -9.83 -16.77 -8.37
C ALA A 276 -11.00 -16.71 -7.39
N GLU A 277 -12.21 -17.08 -7.82
CA GLU A 277 -13.41 -17.16 -6.98
C GLU A 277 -14.04 -18.55 -7.06
N SER A 278 -14.64 -18.99 -5.95
CA SER A 278 -15.49 -20.18 -5.88
C SER A 278 -16.73 -19.89 -5.05
N PHE A 279 -17.87 -19.85 -5.73
CA PHE A 279 -19.16 -19.70 -5.07
C PHE A 279 -19.69 -21.06 -4.63
N ASN A 280 -19.85 -21.25 -3.33
CA ASN A 280 -20.46 -22.43 -2.72
C ASN A 280 -19.84 -23.76 -3.19
N GLY A 281 -18.50 -23.82 -3.34
CA GLY A 281 -17.79 -25.02 -3.78
C GLY A 281 -17.78 -25.29 -5.28
N ALA A 282 -18.25 -24.35 -6.11
CA ALA A 282 -18.18 -24.47 -7.56
C ALA A 282 -16.72 -24.47 -8.07
N PRO A 283 -16.47 -24.98 -9.31
CA PRO A 283 -15.15 -24.86 -9.94
C PRO A 283 -14.70 -23.39 -10.02
N LEU A 284 -13.38 -23.17 -9.91
CA LEU A 284 -12.80 -21.83 -9.94
C LEU A 284 -13.13 -21.07 -11.23
N GLN A 285 -13.41 -19.79 -11.06
CA GLN A 285 -13.40 -18.79 -12.12
C GLN A 285 -12.35 -17.74 -11.76
N CYS A 286 -11.58 -17.26 -12.74
CA CYS A 286 -10.56 -16.25 -12.49
C CYS A 286 -10.87 -14.96 -13.24
N TYR A 287 -10.56 -13.85 -12.61
CA TYR A 287 -10.83 -12.51 -13.11
C TYR A 287 -9.62 -11.61 -12.92
N ALA A 288 -9.45 -10.66 -13.83
CA ALA A 288 -8.53 -9.54 -13.69
C ALA A 288 -9.30 -8.22 -13.77
N GLY A 289 -8.74 -7.17 -13.15
CA GLY A 289 -9.35 -5.84 -13.15
C GLY A 289 -8.47 -4.79 -12.49
N GLU A 290 -9.05 -3.61 -12.35
CA GLU A 290 -8.58 -2.52 -11.50
C GLU A 290 -9.56 -2.41 -10.32
N ASN A 291 -9.09 -1.98 -9.15
CA ASN A 291 -9.94 -1.75 -7.99
C ASN A 291 -11.16 -0.88 -8.31
N ALA A 292 -12.14 -0.93 -7.43
CA ALA A 292 -13.29 -0.07 -7.43
C ALA A 292 -13.59 0.38 -5.99
N GLU A 293 -14.63 1.18 -5.82
CA GLU A 293 -15.17 1.58 -4.54
C GLU A 293 -16.67 1.29 -4.40
N GLN A 294 -17.10 1.14 -3.15
CA GLN A 294 -18.50 1.09 -2.78
C GLN A 294 -18.77 2.04 -1.60
N VAL A 295 -19.86 2.80 -1.66
CA VAL A 295 -20.27 3.70 -0.58
C VAL A 295 -20.77 2.88 0.62
N VAL A 296 -20.20 3.13 1.80
CA VAL A 296 -20.57 2.48 3.07
C VAL A 296 -20.73 3.54 4.15
N GLY A 297 -21.97 3.79 4.58
CA GLY A 297 -22.25 4.52 5.82
C GLY A 297 -21.57 5.89 5.96
N GLY A 298 -21.58 6.72 4.92
CA GLY A 298 -20.96 8.05 4.93
C GLY A 298 -19.48 8.08 4.53
N GLY A 299 -18.86 6.92 4.30
CA GLY A 299 -17.56 6.76 3.67
C GLY A 299 -17.63 5.83 2.45
N VAL A 300 -16.47 5.36 2.01
CA VAL A 300 -16.31 4.38 0.93
C VAL A 300 -15.45 3.21 1.39
N SER A 301 -15.54 2.08 0.70
CA SER A 301 -14.70 0.91 0.89
C SER A 301 -14.19 0.44 -0.47
N LEU A 302 -12.90 0.12 -0.54
CA LEU A 302 -12.31 -0.50 -1.73
C LEU A 302 -12.95 -1.87 -1.98
N THR A 303 -13.20 -2.17 -3.26
CA THR A 303 -13.73 -3.44 -3.74
C THR A 303 -12.94 -3.91 -4.96
N TYR A 304 -13.13 -5.17 -5.34
CA TYR A 304 -12.38 -5.80 -6.43
C TYR A 304 -13.30 -6.52 -7.41
N PRO A 305 -14.12 -5.78 -8.19
CA PRO A 305 -15.09 -6.39 -9.10
C PRO A 305 -14.39 -6.94 -10.35
N GLY A 306 -14.47 -8.25 -10.55
CA GLY A 306 -13.82 -8.93 -11.67
C GLY A 306 -14.34 -8.45 -13.03
N ALA A 307 -13.66 -7.48 -13.63
CA ALA A 307 -14.10 -6.85 -14.88
C ALA A 307 -13.84 -7.72 -16.11
N THR A 308 -12.73 -8.47 -16.11
CA THR A 308 -12.33 -9.34 -17.22
C THR A 308 -12.24 -10.78 -16.74
N GLN A 309 -13.15 -11.64 -17.21
CA GLN A 309 -13.04 -13.08 -16.99
C GLN A 309 -11.88 -13.66 -17.81
N LEU A 310 -10.99 -14.38 -17.13
CA LEU A 310 -9.86 -15.06 -17.77
C LEU A 310 -10.27 -16.43 -18.31
N PRO A 311 -9.63 -16.92 -19.39
CA PRO A 311 -9.87 -18.26 -19.90
C PRO A 311 -9.59 -19.33 -18.84
N ALA A 312 -10.34 -20.43 -18.84
CA ALA A 312 -10.15 -21.53 -17.89
C ALA A 312 -8.71 -22.11 -17.90
N ALA A 313 -8.02 -22.10 -19.05
CA ALA A 313 -6.62 -22.54 -19.14
C ALA A 313 -5.64 -21.68 -18.32
N ASN A 314 -6.01 -20.42 -18.09
CA ASN A 314 -5.26 -19.46 -17.30
C ASN A 314 -5.63 -19.51 -15.82
N CYS A 315 -6.61 -20.32 -15.42
CA CYS A 315 -7.11 -20.43 -14.05
C CYS A 315 -6.94 -21.87 -13.57
N ARG A 316 -5.81 -22.17 -12.91
CA ARG A 316 -5.46 -23.54 -12.51
C ARG A 316 -5.39 -23.66 -11.01
N SER A 317 -5.75 -24.82 -10.48
CA SER A 317 -5.54 -25.14 -9.07
C SER A 317 -5.19 -26.59 -8.82
N THR A 318 -4.53 -26.81 -7.68
CA THR A 318 -4.29 -28.14 -7.08
C THR A 318 -4.89 -28.10 -5.69
N THR A 319 -5.95 -28.86 -5.44
CA THR A 319 -6.63 -28.91 -4.13
C THR A 319 -5.92 -29.84 -3.13
N GLY A 320 -6.25 -29.69 -1.86
CA GLY A 320 -5.67 -30.44 -0.76
C GLY A 320 -4.54 -29.70 -0.05
N HIS A 321 -3.80 -30.42 0.79
CA HIS A 321 -2.72 -29.86 1.60
C HIS A 321 -1.60 -29.25 0.74
N ASN A 322 -1.15 -28.04 1.10
CA ASN A 322 -0.24 -27.21 0.29
C ASN A 322 -0.77 -26.96 -1.13
N GLY A 323 -2.10 -26.84 -1.24
CA GLY A 323 -2.77 -26.59 -2.49
C GLY A 323 -2.38 -25.25 -3.09
N THR A 324 -2.51 -25.13 -4.40
CA THR A 324 -2.02 -23.96 -5.14
C THR A 324 -3.10 -23.43 -6.05
N ILE A 325 -3.17 -22.11 -6.19
CA ILE A 325 -3.88 -21.43 -7.27
C ILE A 325 -2.82 -20.77 -8.15
N THR A 326 -2.96 -20.93 -9.47
CA THR A 326 -2.07 -20.34 -10.46
C THR A 326 -2.91 -19.63 -11.51
N ILE A 327 -2.67 -18.32 -11.64
CA ILE A 327 -3.37 -17.48 -12.60
C ILE A 327 -2.36 -16.86 -13.56
N ASP A 328 -2.51 -17.15 -14.86
CA ASP A 328 -1.71 -16.51 -15.90
C ASP A 328 -2.49 -15.29 -16.44
N VAL A 329 -2.01 -14.09 -16.14
CA VAL A 329 -2.67 -12.81 -16.46
C VAL A 329 -1.99 -12.18 -17.67
N PRO A 330 -2.65 -12.10 -18.84
CA PRO A 330 -2.08 -11.39 -19.98
C PRO A 330 -1.78 -9.93 -19.61
N LEU A 331 -0.58 -9.44 -19.95
CA LEU A 331 -0.19 -8.06 -19.63
C LEU A 331 -1.18 -7.04 -20.23
N SER A 332 -1.79 -7.35 -21.37
CA SER A 332 -2.80 -6.49 -22.00
C SER A 332 -4.04 -6.24 -21.13
N ASN A 333 -4.29 -7.05 -20.09
CA ASN A 333 -5.40 -6.85 -19.16
C ASN A 333 -5.05 -5.97 -17.95
N VAL A 334 -3.75 -5.74 -17.70
CA VAL A 334 -3.22 -5.10 -16.49
C VAL A 334 -2.04 -4.19 -16.83
N ASN A 335 -2.27 -3.29 -17.80
CA ASN A 335 -1.23 -2.43 -18.36
C ASN A 335 -1.56 -0.95 -18.12
N GLU A 336 -0.61 -0.24 -17.52
CA GLU A 336 -0.59 1.22 -17.46
C GLU A 336 0.43 1.76 -18.49
N PRO A 337 -0.02 2.40 -19.59
CA PRO A 337 0.88 2.84 -20.67
C PRO A 337 1.98 3.81 -20.24
N GLY A 338 1.74 4.60 -19.19
CA GLY A 338 2.64 5.62 -18.67
C GLY A 338 3.42 5.22 -17.42
N ALA A 339 3.54 3.92 -17.14
CA ALA A 339 4.21 3.41 -15.95
C ALA A 339 5.63 4.00 -15.78
N ILE A 340 5.99 4.37 -14.55
CA ILE A 340 7.31 4.97 -14.26
C ILE A 340 8.47 3.97 -14.36
N ASP A 341 8.17 2.67 -14.22
CA ASP A 341 9.10 1.57 -14.38
C ASP A 341 8.37 0.27 -14.81
N ASN A 342 9.10 -0.85 -14.85
CA ASN A 342 8.56 -2.17 -15.22
C ASN A 342 8.31 -3.07 -13.99
N ARG A 343 8.15 -2.49 -12.81
CA ARG A 343 7.89 -3.23 -11.57
C ARG A 343 6.41 -3.29 -11.28
N LEU A 344 6.01 -4.28 -10.49
CA LEU A 344 4.74 -4.23 -9.78
C LEU A 344 5.08 -3.90 -8.33
N HIS A 345 4.53 -2.79 -7.83
CA HIS A 345 4.82 -2.29 -6.50
C HIS A 345 3.78 -2.81 -5.52
N GLU A 346 4.20 -3.04 -4.28
CA GLU A 346 3.33 -3.44 -3.17
C GLU A 346 2.41 -4.65 -3.51
N VAL A 347 2.96 -5.63 -4.24
CA VAL A 347 2.23 -6.86 -4.59
C VAL A 347 1.79 -7.54 -3.32
N THR A 348 0.48 -7.66 -3.13
CA THR A 348 -0.11 -8.15 -1.89
C THR A 348 -1.09 -9.26 -2.25
N ALA A 349 -0.97 -10.41 -1.58
CA ALA A 349 -1.92 -11.50 -1.71
C ALA A 349 -2.85 -11.53 -0.51
N SER A 350 -4.13 -11.70 -0.75
CA SER A 350 -5.15 -11.77 0.30
C SER A 350 -6.20 -12.81 -0.04
N THR A 351 -6.85 -13.33 1.00
CA THR A 351 -8.02 -14.19 0.86
C THR A 351 -9.21 -13.55 1.55
N MET A 352 -10.38 -13.76 0.93
CA MET A 352 -11.60 -13.08 1.32
C MET A 352 -12.79 -14.02 1.23
N THR A 353 -13.85 -13.65 1.96
CA THR A 353 -15.17 -14.25 1.82
C THR A 353 -16.20 -13.18 1.49
N LEU A 354 -17.19 -13.55 0.68
CA LEU A 354 -18.28 -12.66 0.28
C LEU A 354 -19.64 -13.39 0.28
N GLN A 355 -20.71 -12.63 0.51
CA GLN A 355 -22.09 -13.13 0.47
C GLN A 355 -22.52 -13.60 -0.93
N GLN A 356 -21.91 -13.03 -1.97
CA GLN A 356 -22.19 -13.29 -3.37
C GLN A 356 -20.87 -13.24 -4.17
N PRO A 357 -20.82 -13.78 -5.39
CA PRO A 357 -19.62 -13.72 -6.22
C PRO A 357 -19.06 -12.30 -6.34
N ALA A 358 -17.74 -12.13 -6.22
CA ALA A 358 -17.09 -10.81 -6.28
C ALA A 358 -17.34 -10.08 -7.61
N ASN A 359 -17.52 -10.81 -8.70
CA ASN A 359 -17.87 -10.27 -10.02
C ASN A 359 -19.34 -9.84 -10.20
N THR A 360 -20.21 -10.04 -9.20
CA THR A 360 -21.67 -9.84 -9.35
C THR A 360 -22.04 -8.39 -9.69
N VAL A 361 -21.25 -7.43 -9.21
CA VAL A 361 -21.46 -6.00 -9.42
C VAL A 361 -20.28 -5.44 -10.22
N PRO A 362 -20.37 -5.37 -11.56
CA PRO A 362 -19.31 -4.83 -12.39
C PRO A 362 -18.99 -3.36 -12.05
N PRO A 363 -17.74 -2.91 -12.24
CA PRO A 363 -17.39 -1.52 -12.00
C PRO A 363 -17.95 -0.62 -13.12
N VAL A 364 -18.46 0.55 -12.74
CA VAL A 364 -18.86 1.63 -13.65
C VAL A 364 -18.16 2.89 -13.18
N PHE A 365 -17.14 3.33 -13.93
CA PHE A 365 -16.28 4.48 -13.57
C PHE A 365 -15.71 4.39 -12.15
N GLY A 366 -15.10 3.25 -11.80
CA GLY A 366 -14.51 3.03 -10.47
C GLY A 366 -15.52 2.65 -9.39
N ILE A 367 -16.84 2.74 -9.63
CA ILE A 367 -17.84 2.37 -8.61
C ILE A 367 -18.38 0.96 -8.89
N GLY A 368 -18.32 0.06 -7.91
CA GLY A 368 -18.87 -1.29 -8.03
C GLY A 368 -18.36 -2.27 -6.99
N GLY A 369 -18.48 -3.56 -7.30
CA GLY A 369 -18.03 -4.65 -6.44
C GLY A 369 -18.95 -4.95 -5.26
N SER A 370 -18.47 -5.88 -4.44
CA SER A 370 -19.16 -6.37 -3.24
C SER A 370 -18.21 -6.21 -2.06
N LEU A 371 -18.78 -5.89 -0.89
CA LEU A 371 -18.04 -5.93 0.36
C LEU A 371 -17.61 -7.35 0.68
N PHE A 372 -16.49 -7.45 1.37
CA PHE A 372 -15.85 -8.72 1.70
C PHE A 372 -15.38 -8.72 3.16
N ASN A 373 -15.25 -9.90 3.73
CA ASN A 373 -14.45 -10.08 4.93
C ASN A 373 -13.03 -10.47 4.50
N LEU A 374 -12.03 -9.75 5.00
CA LEU A 374 -10.64 -10.15 4.85
C LEU A 374 -10.34 -11.29 5.82
N ILE A 375 -9.80 -12.40 5.31
CA ILE A 375 -9.51 -13.59 6.11
C ILE A 375 -8.01 -13.74 6.34
N ASP A 376 -7.21 -13.50 5.32
CA ASP A 376 -5.76 -13.58 5.41
C ASP A 376 -5.07 -12.59 4.46
N VAL A 377 -3.83 -12.24 4.79
CA VAL A 377 -3.00 -11.35 3.98
C VAL A 377 -1.52 -11.67 4.15
N ALA A 378 -0.86 -11.96 3.03
CA ALA A 378 0.59 -12.11 3.01
C ALA A 378 1.27 -10.74 2.95
N GLN A 379 2.45 -10.65 3.57
CA GLN A 379 3.30 -9.46 3.50
C GLN A 379 3.53 -9.01 2.04
N GLY A 380 3.42 -7.71 1.77
CA GLY A 380 3.67 -7.13 0.45
C GLY A 380 5.11 -7.32 -0.04
N TYR A 381 5.29 -7.42 -1.36
CA TYR A 381 6.59 -7.52 -2.02
C TYR A 381 6.62 -6.78 -3.36
N THR A 382 7.81 -6.43 -3.85
CA THR A 382 7.96 -5.88 -5.20
C THR A 382 8.17 -7.01 -6.21
N PHE A 383 7.49 -6.97 -7.35
CA PHE A 383 7.90 -7.77 -8.51
C PHE A 383 8.89 -6.99 -9.38
N ASP A 384 10.04 -7.60 -9.67
CA ASP A 384 11.03 -7.09 -10.61
C ASP A 384 11.54 -8.24 -11.49
N SER A 385 11.21 -8.16 -12.79
CA SER A 385 11.60 -9.17 -13.79
C SER A 385 13.11 -9.31 -13.99
N THR A 386 13.92 -8.37 -13.47
CA THR A 386 15.39 -8.38 -13.57
C THR A 386 16.06 -9.06 -12.37
N VAL A 387 15.31 -9.39 -11.32
CA VAL A 387 15.79 -10.08 -10.12
C VAL A 387 15.53 -11.59 -10.26
N HIS A 388 16.55 -12.42 -10.02
CA HIS A 388 16.52 -13.88 -10.21
C HIS A 388 16.93 -14.66 -8.97
#